data_AF-A0A844FDQ0-F1
#
_entry.id   AF-A0A844FDQ0-F1
#
_cell.length_a   1.000
_cell.length_b   1.000
_cell.length_c   1.000
_cell.angle_alpha   90.00
_cell.angle_beta   90.00
_cell.angle_gamma   90.00
#
_symmetry.space_group_name_H-M   'P 1'
#
loop_
_entity.id
_entity.type
_entity.pdbx_description
1 polymer ?
#
loop_
_entity_poly.entity_id
_entity_poly.type
_entity_poly.pdbx_seq_one_letter_code
_entity_poly.pdbx_strand_id
1 'polypeptide(L)'
;MTIVDEPDDFKAAQHAILLASTGKADALMKGFLHTSAFLKANFHKKCGLVAPGSLVNQVTLTEFPAQNRLVLLSDCAINVSPSIKKRCRSYRMQSPWLLGSEWNALTWPALRR
;
A
#
# COMPACT_ATOMS: atom_id res chain seq x y z
N MET A 1 1.22 -5.00 -25.80
CA MET A 1 2.06 -4.17 -24.92
C MET A 1 1.98 -2.74 -25.46
N THR A 2 1.43 -1.81 -24.66
CA THR A 2 1.29 -0.41 -25.06
C THR A 2 2.43 0.38 -24.44
N ILE A 3 3.13 1.19 -25.24
CA ILE A 3 4.24 2.03 -24.79
C ILE A 3 3.79 3.48 -24.97
N VAL A 4 3.97 4.27 -23.92
CA VAL A 4 3.71 5.73 -23.94
C VAL A 4 5.02 6.39 -23.56
N ASP A 5 5.55 7.21 -24.46
CA ASP A 5 6.74 8.00 -24.21
C ASP A 5 6.37 9.20 -23.33
N GLU A 6 7.08 9.38 -22.23
CA GLU A 6 6.95 10.54 -21.36
C GLU A 6 8.29 10.75 -20.63
N PRO A 7 9.06 11.80 -20.97
CA PRO A 7 10.38 12.03 -20.41
C PRO A 7 10.37 12.62 -18.99
N ASP A 8 9.24 13.17 -18.53
CA ASP A 8 9.13 13.71 -17.18
C ASP A 8 8.61 12.64 -16.19
N ASP A 9 9.43 12.32 -15.19
CA ASP A 9 9.11 11.34 -14.14
C ASP A 9 7.73 11.55 -13.49
N PHE A 10 7.36 12.81 -13.24
CA PHE A 10 6.12 13.13 -12.54
C PHE A 10 4.90 12.93 -13.46
N LYS A 11 4.98 13.39 -14.71
CA LYS A 11 3.94 13.14 -15.72
C LYS A 11 3.80 11.66 -16.01
N ALA A 12 4.90 10.92 -16.15
CA ALA A 12 4.87 9.47 -16.38
C ALA A 12 4.13 8.74 -15.24
N ALA A 13 4.40 9.12 -13.99
CA ALA A 13 3.68 8.59 -12.84
C ALA A 13 2.19 8.97 -12.87
N GLN A 14 1.84 10.21 -13.22
CA GLN A 14 0.45 10.66 -13.35
C GLN A 14 -0.32 9.89 -14.43
N HIS A 15 0.29 9.61 -15.58
CA HIS A 15 -0.31 8.81 -16.64
C HIS A 15 -0.61 7.39 -16.17
N ALA A 16 0.36 6.73 -15.50
CA ALA A 16 0.16 5.39 -14.96
C ALA A 16 -1.00 5.38 -13.93
N ILE A 17 -1.03 6.35 -13.03
CA ILE A 17 -2.08 6.50 -12.01
C ILE A 17 -3.46 6.73 -12.64
N LEU A 18 -3.55 7.54 -13.69
CA LEU A 18 -4.81 7.78 -14.39
C LEU A 18 -5.36 6.49 -15.02
N LEU A 19 -4.49 5.65 -15.57
CA LEU A 19 -4.88 4.35 -16.11
C LEU A 19 -5.43 3.45 -14.99
N ALA A 20 -4.77 3.40 -13.84
CA ALA A 20 -5.26 2.65 -12.69
C ALA A 20 -6.59 3.22 -12.14
N SER A 21 -6.72 4.54 -12.02
CA SER A 21 -7.93 5.18 -11.49
C SER A 21 -9.14 5.02 -12.42
N THR A 22 -8.90 4.85 -13.73
CA THR A 22 -9.95 4.63 -14.74
C THR A 22 -10.25 3.15 -14.99
N GLY A 23 -9.66 2.24 -14.21
CA GLY A 23 -9.87 0.79 -14.34
C GLY A 23 -9.21 0.18 -15.59
N LYS A 24 -8.29 0.91 -16.24
CA LYS A 24 -7.49 0.39 -17.36
C LYS A 24 -6.26 -0.39 -16.90
N ALA A 25 -5.96 -0.37 -15.60
CA ALA A 25 -4.91 -1.14 -14.96
C ALA A 25 -5.35 -1.55 -13.54
N ASP A 26 -5.06 -2.80 -13.16
CA ASP A 26 -5.41 -3.34 -11.84
C ASP A 26 -4.32 -3.07 -10.78
N ALA A 27 -3.08 -2.91 -11.23
CA ALA A 27 -1.92 -2.70 -10.36
C ALA A 27 -0.95 -1.69 -10.96
N LEU A 28 -0.27 -0.95 -10.08
CA LEU A 28 0.80 -0.03 -10.43
C LEU A 28 2.14 -0.60 -9.98
N MET A 29 3.13 -0.53 -10.87
CA MET A 29 4.51 -0.89 -10.56
C MET A 29 5.41 0.34 -10.70
N LYS A 30 6.25 0.60 -9.71
CA LYS A 30 7.27 1.65 -9.81
C LYS A 30 8.38 1.18 -10.75
N GLY A 31 8.57 1.89 -11.86
CA GLY A 31 9.69 1.68 -12.77
C GLY A 31 10.94 2.48 -12.39
N PHE A 32 11.72 2.81 -13.41
CA PHE A 32 12.92 3.66 -13.31
C PHE A 32 12.54 5.14 -13.22
N LEU A 33 12.00 5.52 -12.06
CA LEU A 33 11.53 6.86 -11.76
C LEU A 33 11.81 7.18 -10.29
N HIS A 34 12.05 8.46 -10.00
CA HIS A 34 12.32 8.90 -8.65
C HIS A 34 11.14 8.59 -7.72
N THR A 35 11.43 7.97 -6.58
CA THR A 35 10.40 7.58 -5.60
C THR A 35 9.58 8.78 -5.11
N SER A 36 10.21 9.96 -4.99
CA SER A 36 9.52 11.21 -4.63
C SER A 36 8.46 11.61 -5.66
N ALA A 37 8.76 11.51 -6.96
CA ALA A 37 7.80 11.80 -8.04
C ALA A 37 6.64 10.80 -8.03
N PHE A 38 6.94 9.50 -7.90
CA PHE A 38 5.94 8.44 -7.82
C PHE A 38 4.97 8.64 -6.65
N LEU A 39 5.50 8.83 -5.45
CA LEU A 39 4.69 8.98 -4.25
C LEU A 39 3.88 10.27 -4.31
N LYS A 40 4.47 11.38 -4.75
CA LYS A 40 3.76 12.66 -4.89
C LYS A 40 2.58 12.53 -5.86
N ALA A 41 2.75 11.82 -6.97
CA ALA A 41 1.67 11.56 -7.91
C ALA A 41 0.59 10.65 -7.30
N ASN A 42 0.97 9.57 -6.60
CA ASN A 42 0.02 8.63 -5.96
C ASN A 42 -0.85 9.30 -4.88
N PHE A 43 -0.26 10.20 -4.09
CA PHE A 43 -0.97 10.91 -3.03
C PHE A 43 -1.70 12.17 -3.52
N HIS A 44 -1.72 12.41 -4.82
CA HIS A 44 -2.37 13.58 -5.37
C HIS A 44 -3.90 13.42 -5.30
N LYS A 45 -4.58 14.36 -4.63
CA LYS A 45 -6.03 14.29 -4.34
C LYS A 45 -6.91 14.11 -5.58
N LYS A 46 -6.46 14.57 -6.75
CA LYS A 46 -7.20 14.48 -8.02
C LYS A 46 -7.28 13.06 -8.60
N CYS A 47 -6.43 12.14 -8.14
CA CYS A 47 -6.27 10.83 -8.74
C CYS A 47 -7.20 9.75 -8.14
N GLY A 48 -7.83 10.01 -7.00
CA GLY A 48 -8.85 9.13 -6.41
C GLY A 48 -8.37 7.77 -5.87
N LEU A 49 -7.12 7.36 -6.11
CA LEU A 49 -6.59 6.07 -5.64
C LEU A 49 -6.48 5.96 -4.12
N VAL A 50 -6.16 7.06 -3.45
CA VAL A 50 -5.99 7.12 -1.99
C VAL A 50 -7.06 8.03 -1.41
N ALA A 51 -7.99 7.45 -0.65
CA ALA A 51 -9.05 8.22 -0.01
C ALA A 51 -8.47 9.25 0.98
N PRO A 52 -9.02 10.47 1.07
CA PRO A 52 -8.57 11.46 2.04
C PRO A 52 -8.62 10.91 3.48
N GLY A 53 -7.53 11.09 4.23
CA GLY A 53 -7.42 10.58 5.61
C GLY A 53 -7.21 9.06 5.72
N SER A 54 -7.06 8.34 4.60
CA SER A 54 -6.57 6.96 4.64
C SER A 54 -5.08 6.90 5.02
N LEU A 55 -4.70 5.81 5.67
CA LEU A 55 -3.30 5.52 5.98
C LEU A 55 -2.79 4.60 4.89
N VAL A 56 -1.71 5.01 4.22
CA VAL A 56 -0.98 4.12 3.32
C VAL A 56 0.11 3.43 4.10
N ASN A 57 0.19 2.12 3.92
CA ASN A 57 1.06 1.24 4.66
C ASN A 57 1.82 0.37 3.67
N GLN A 58 3.11 0.17 3.92
CA GLN A 58 3.91 -0.79 3.15
C GLN A 58 3.81 -2.15 3.83
N VAL A 59 3.68 -3.22 3.04
CA VAL A 59 3.67 -4.60 3.53
C VAL A 59 4.64 -5.40 2.69
N THR A 60 5.54 -6.12 3.37
CA THR A 60 6.48 -7.07 2.76
C THR A 60 6.10 -8.47 3.20
N LEU A 61 5.97 -9.38 2.24
CA LEU A 61 5.89 -10.82 2.52
C LEU A 61 7.29 -11.40 2.34
N THR A 62 7.83 -12.04 3.37
CA THR A 62 9.13 -12.71 3.30
C THR A 62 9.02 -14.14 3.81
N GLU A 63 9.87 -15.02 3.30
CA GLU A 63 10.03 -16.36 3.86
C GLU A 63 10.92 -16.33 5.10
N PHE A 64 10.58 -17.16 6.09
CA PHE A 64 11.43 -17.46 7.24
C PHE A 64 11.80 -18.95 7.24
N PRO A 65 12.90 -19.33 6.56
CA PRO A 65 13.21 -20.73 6.27
C PRO A 65 13.34 -21.61 7.52
N ALA A 66 13.88 -21.05 8.60
CA ALA A 66 14.11 -21.77 9.85
C ALA A 66 12.83 -22.34 10.50
N GLN A 67 11.65 -21.84 10.13
CA GLN A 67 10.36 -22.34 10.62
C GLN A 67 9.39 -22.69 9.48
N ASN A 68 9.88 -22.80 8.25
CA ASN A 68 9.09 -23.12 7.06
C ASN A 68 7.77 -22.33 6.97
N ARG A 69 7.85 -21.02 7.20
CA ARG A 69 6.66 -20.14 7.26
C ARG A 69 6.91 -18.83 6.52
N LEU A 70 5.82 -18.23 6.06
CA LEU A 70 5.82 -16.86 5.56
C LEU A 70 5.59 -15.87 6.71
N VAL A 71 6.29 -14.75 6.68
CA VAL A 71 6.20 -13.66 7.64
C VAL A 71 5.82 -12.39 6.90
N LEU A 72 4.79 -11.73 7.39
CA LEU A 72 4.39 -10.40 6.96
C LEU A 72 5.08 -9.36 7.83
N LEU A 73 5.85 -8.50 7.18
CA LEU A 73 6.49 -7.34 7.79
C LEU A 73 5.74 -6.09 7.34
N SER A 74 5.46 -5.20 8.29
CA SER A 74 4.70 -3.99 8.02
C SER A 74 5.56 -2.76 8.22
N ASP A 75 5.40 -1.81 7.30
CA ASP A 75 5.77 -0.41 7.44
C ASP A 75 7.27 -0.16 7.66
N CYS A 76 8.10 -0.78 6.83
CA CYS A 76 9.56 -0.60 6.91
C CYS A 76 10.06 0.57 6.05
N ALA A 77 9.19 1.23 5.28
CA ALA A 77 9.61 2.19 4.24
C ALA A 77 8.76 3.47 4.11
N ILE A 78 7.50 3.49 4.59
CA ILE A 78 6.59 4.62 4.34
C ILE A 78 6.42 5.48 5.59
N ASN A 79 5.98 4.92 6.72
CA ASN A 79 5.76 5.70 7.94
C ASN A 79 6.94 5.58 8.91
N VAL A 80 7.80 6.61 8.95
CA VAL A 80 9.04 6.62 9.73
C VAL A 80 8.81 6.48 11.25
N SER A 81 7.83 7.20 11.80
CA SER A 81 7.50 7.15 13.22
C SER A 81 5.99 7.29 13.42
N PRO A 82 5.22 6.18 13.27
CA PRO A 82 3.78 6.23 13.43
C PRO A 82 3.41 6.33 14.92
N SER A 83 2.43 7.20 15.23
CA SER A 83 1.79 7.22 16.54
C SER A 83 1.09 5.89 16.83
N ILE A 84 0.79 5.61 18.10
CA ILE A 84 0.14 4.35 18.50
C ILE A 84 -1.16 4.10 17.73
N LYS A 85 -1.97 5.15 17.49
CA LYS A 85 -3.21 5.05 16.71
C LYS A 85 -2.95 4.64 15.25
N LYS A 86 -1.91 5.20 14.61
CA LYS A 86 -1.54 4.85 13.22
C LYS A 86 -1.01 3.42 13.14
N ARG A 87 -0.20 2.99 14.12
CA ARG A 87 0.30 1.62 14.21
C ARG A 87 -0.83 0.61 14.36
N CYS A 88 -1.78 0.85 15.27
CA CYS A 88 -2.96 0.00 15.42
C CYS A 88 -3.79 -0.08 14.13
N ARG A 89 -3.94 1.04 13.40
CA ARG A 89 -4.64 1.06 12.12
C ARG A 89 -3.91 0.24 11.05
N SER A 90 -2.59 0.34 10.97
CA SER A 90 -1.76 -0.45 10.05
C SER A 90 -1.94 -1.96 10.27
N TYR A 91 -1.89 -2.42 11.53
CA TYR A 91 -2.17 -3.83 11.86
C TYR A 91 -3.58 -4.26 11.50
N ARG A 92 -4.58 -3.39 11.75
CA ARG A 92 -5.98 -3.68 11.39
C ARG A 92 -6.17 -3.82 9.87
N MET A 93 -5.44 -3.09 9.04
CA MET A 93 -5.54 -3.22 7.58
C MET A 93 -4.99 -4.55 7.04
N GLN A 94 -3.96 -5.10 7.68
CA GLN A 94 -3.36 -6.40 7.29
C GLN A 94 -4.17 -7.59 7.77
N SER A 95 -4.99 -7.37 8.79
CA SER A 95 -5.63 -8.45 9.51
C SER A 95 -6.60 -9.34 8.71
N PRO A 96 -7.36 -8.86 7.71
CA PRO A 96 -8.15 -9.73 6.85
C PRO A 96 -7.27 -10.62 5.97
N TRP A 97 -6.08 -10.14 5.59
CA TRP A 97 -5.09 -10.90 4.81
C TRP A 97 -4.34 -11.92 5.66
N LEU A 98 -4.14 -11.62 6.95
CA LEU A 98 -3.46 -12.49 7.92
C LEU A 98 -4.35 -13.64 8.40
N LEU A 99 -5.66 -13.39 8.57
CA LEU A 99 -6.57 -14.31 9.26
C LEU A 99 -7.67 -14.87 8.35
N GLY A 100 -7.77 -14.43 7.10
CA GLY A 100 -8.76 -14.93 6.15
C GLY A 100 -10.18 -14.93 6.72
N SER A 101 -10.89 -16.05 6.58
CA SER A 101 -12.24 -16.26 7.14
C SER A 101 -12.30 -16.26 8.68
N GLU A 102 -11.17 -16.44 9.37
CA GLU A 102 -11.10 -16.51 10.83
C GLU A 102 -11.05 -15.13 11.51
N TRP A 103 -10.91 -14.05 10.73
CA TRP A 103 -10.95 -12.66 11.24
C TRP A 103 -12.23 -12.34 12.03
N ASN A 104 -13.37 -12.91 11.62
CA ASN A 104 -14.64 -12.71 12.33
C ASN A 104 -14.72 -13.47 13.67
N ALA A 105 -13.90 -14.52 13.86
CA ALA A 105 -13.88 -15.35 15.06
C ALA A 105 -12.85 -14.86 16.10
N LEU A 106 -11.71 -14.30 15.67
CA LEU A 106 -10.58 -13.90 16.52
C LEU A 106 -10.59 -12.42 16.93
N THR A 107 -11.75 -11.77 16.97
CA THR A 107 -11.81 -10.37 17.44
C THR A 107 -11.45 -10.30 18.93
N TRP A 108 -10.24 -9.87 19.23
CA TRP A 108 -9.79 -9.53 20.57
C TRP A 108 -10.77 -8.53 21.22
N PRO A 109 -11.49 -8.89 22.29
CA PRO A 109 -12.48 -8.01 22.93
C PRO A 109 -11.90 -6.66 23.38
N ALA A 110 -10.58 -6.58 23.62
CA ALA A 110 -9.94 -5.36 24.10
C ALA A 110 -9.71 -4.27 23.03
N LEU A 111 -9.93 -4.56 21.74
CA LEU A 111 -9.82 -3.59 20.65
C LEU A 111 -11.18 -3.07 20.14
N ARG A 112 -12.29 -3.51 20.76
CA ARG A 112 -13.66 -3.01 20.50
C ARG A 112 -14.10 -1.90 21.48
N ARG A 113 -13.18 -1.31 22.25
CA ARG A 113 -13.43 -0.12 23.10
C ARG A 113 -12.59 1.05 22.64
#